data_AF-A0A5C7S6G5-F1
#
_entry.id   AF-A0A5C7S6G5-F1
#
_cell.length_a   1.000
_cell.length_b   1.000
_cell.length_c   1.000
_cell.angle_alpha   90.00
_cell.angle_beta   90.00
_cell.angle_gamma   90.00
#
_symmetry.space_group_name_H-M   'P 1'
#
loop_
_entity.id
_entity.type
_entity.pdbx_description
1 polymer ?
#
loop_
_entity_poly.entity_id
_entity_poly.type
_entity_poly.pdbx_seq_one_letter_code
_entity_poly.pdbx_strand_id
1 'polypeptide(L)'
;MNHSTRPNNEFLMFVRALRDELMSMSDEDVLASSDLEQLRARRARMLQDAKKEAGRRRLAAAKARLQSSKAGTAAVERIDPTEARQYIARAANDERYTLVARQLGEGLSDEEAVRLYRQMRSLEQGQSEDES
;
A
#
# COMPACT_ATOMS: atom_id res chain seq x y z
N MET A 1 29.39 -46.87 -51.93
CA MET A 1 28.05 -46.48 -52.43
C MET A 1 27.59 -45.31 -51.60
N ASN A 2 27.70 -44.08 -52.13
CA ASN A 2 27.35 -42.86 -51.39
C ASN A 2 25.92 -42.48 -51.78
N HIS A 3 24.97 -42.78 -50.90
CA HIS A 3 23.59 -42.32 -51.08
C HIS A 3 23.55 -40.83 -50.78
N SER A 4 23.53 -40.00 -51.82
CA SER A 4 23.30 -38.57 -51.72
C SER A 4 21.88 -38.34 -51.20
N THR A 5 21.74 -38.10 -49.90
CA THR A 5 20.51 -37.65 -49.23
C THR A 5 20.17 -36.24 -49.69
N ARG A 6 19.58 -36.10 -50.88
CA ARG A 6 18.89 -34.86 -51.24
C ARG A 6 17.66 -34.76 -50.33
N PRO A 7 17.49 -33.67 -49.56
CA PRO A 7 16.26 -33.48 -48.80
C PRO A 7 15.09 -33.48 -49.78
N ASN A 8 14.04 -34.24 -49.47
CA ASN A 8 12.89 -34.41 -50.34
C ASN A 8 12.25 -33.03 -50.59
N ASN A 9 12.40 -32.51 -51.80
CA ASN A 9 12.12 -31.09 -52.13
C ASN A 9 10.67 -30.71 -51.82
N GLU A 10 9.75 -31.66 -52.01
CA GLU A 10 8.31 -31.48 -51.73
C GLU A 10 8.02 -31.26 -50.24
N PHE A 11 8.70 -31.98 -49.34
CA PHE A 11 8.54 -31.79 -47.89
C PHE A 11 9.04 -30.41 -47.47
N LEU A 12 10.17 -29.97 -48.01
CA LEU A 12 10.70 -28.62 -47.75
C LEU A 12 9.79 -27.52 -48.31
N MET A 13 9.16 -27.75 -49.46
CA MET A 13 8.17 -26.82 -50.02
C MET A 13 6.90 -26.76 -49.18
N PHE A 14 6.40 -27.91 -48.72
CA PHE A 14 5.25 -27.97 -47.81
C PHE A 14 5.52 -27.22 -46.50
N VAL A 15 6.66 -27.47 -45.85
CA VAL A 15 7.02 -26.79 -44.60
C VAL A 15 7.18 -25.28 -44.80
N ARG A 16 7.74 -24.84 -45.92
CA ARG A 16 7.86 -23.41 -46.25
C ARG A 16 6.51 -22.77 -46.51
N ALA A 17 5.65 -23.42 -47.30
CA ALA A 17 4.30 -22.93 -47.57
C ALA A 17 3.46 -22.84 -46.29
N LEU A 18 3.49 -23.87 -45.44
CA LEU A 18 2.80 -23.88 -44.15
C LEU A 18 3.33 -22.79 -43.21
N ARG A 19 4.65 -22.59 -43.16
CA ARG A 19 5.25 -21.49 -42.39
C ARG A 19 4.75 -20.14 -42.91
N ASP A 20 4.78 -19.93 -44.22
CA ASP A 20 4.42 -18.65 -44.82
C ASP A 20 2.92 -18.36 -44.61
N GLU A 21 2.07 -19.39 -44.68
CA GLU A 21 0.65 -19.32 -44.33
C GLU A 21 0.46 -18.90 -42.87
N LEU A 22 1.09 -19.60 -41.92
CA LEU A 22 1.01 -19.28 -40.49
C LEU A 22 1.54 -17.87 -40.15
N MET A 23 2.58 -17.42 -40.84
CA MET A 23 3.14 -16.08 -40.66
C MET A 23 2.29 -14.98 -41.33
N SER A 24 1.45 -15.36 -42.29
CA SER A 24 0.53 -14.44 -42.97
C SER A 24 -0.84 -14.32 -42.31
N MET A 25 -1.15 -15.20 -41.35
CA MET A 25 -2.38 -15.09 -40.56
C MET A 25 -2.38 -13.80 -39.74
N SER A 26 -3.51 -13.09 -39.76
CA SER A 26 -3.71 -11.92 -38.92
C SER A 26 -3.92 -12.32 -37.46
N ASP A 27 -3.62 -11.41 -36.53
CA ASP A 27 -3.91 -11.62 -35.10
C ASP A 27 -5.41 -11.88 -34.90
N GLU A 28 -6.27 -11.26 -35.70
CA GLU A 28 -7.71 -11.48 -35.72
C GLU A 28 -8.08 -12.93 -36.09
N ASP A 29 -7.43 -13.51 -37.10
CA ASP A 29 -7.66 -14.91 -37.53
C ASP A 29 -7.18 -15.91 -36.48
N VAL A 30 -6.05 -15.62 -35.81
CA VAL A 30 -5.55 -16.41 -34.68
C VAL A 30 -6.48 -16.32 -33.47
N LEU A 31 -7.11 -15.16 -33.26
CA LEU A 31 -8.08 -14.95 -32.18
C LEU A 31 -9.46 -15.53 -32.52
N ALA A 32 -9.83 -15.63 -33.79
CA ALA A 32 -11.10 -16.19 -34.25
C ALA A 32 -11.24 -17.70 -33.94
N SER A 33 -10.13 -18.44 -33.86
CA SER A 33 -10.14 -19.85 -33.47
C SER A 33 -10.24 -20.06 -31.94
N SER A 34 -10.20 -18.99 -31.16
CA SER A 34 -10.32 -19.04 -29.69
C SER A 34 -11.72 -18.64 -29.26
N ASP A 35 -12.32 -19.39 -28.32
CA ASP A 35 -13.57 -18.98 -27.69
C ASP A 35 -13.31 -17.72 -26.85
N LEU A 36 -13.58 -16.55 -27.44
CA LEU A 36 -13.38 -15.23 -26.84
C LEU A 36 -14.10 -15.10 -25.50
N GLU A 37 -15.23 -15.79 -25.32
CA GLU A 37 -15.97 -15.81 -24.06
C GLU A 37 -15.23 -16.58 -22.98
N GLN A 38 -14.62 -17.72 -23.30
CA GLN A 38 -13.76 -18.45 -22.35
C GLN A 38 -12.53 -17.62 -21.96
N LEU A 39 -11.93 -16.91 -22.91
CA LEU A 39 -10.78 -16.04 -22.63
C LEU A 39 -11.17 -14.88 -21.71
N ARG A 40 -12.32 -14.23 -21.97
CA ARG A 40 -12.87 -13.17 -21.13
C ARG A 40 -13.20 -13.67 -19.73
N ALA A 41 -13.88 -14.81 -19.61
CA ALA A 41 -14.21 -15.43 -18.33
C ALA A 41 -12.96 -15.75 -17.51
N ARG A 42 -11.92 -16.30 -18.15
CA ARG A 42 -10.62 -16.57 -17.51
C ARG A 42 -9.97 -15.29 -16.99
N ARG A 43 -9.93 -14.23 -17.80
CA ARG A 43 -9.36 -12.93 -17.40
C ARG A 43 -10.15 -12.30 -16.25
N ALA A 44 -11.48 -12.35 -16.30
CA ALA A 44 -12.33 -11.84 -15.22
C ALA A 44 -12.08 -12.58 -13.90
N ARG A 45 -11.92 -13.90 -13.94
CA ARG A 45 -11.60 -14.72 -12.77
C ARG A 45 -10.24 -14.35 -12.17
N MET A 46 -9.20 -14.23 -13.00
CA MET A 46 -7.87 -13.81 -12.56
C MET A 46 -7.91 -12.44 -11.86
N LEU A 47 -8.67 -11.49 -12.41
CA LEU A 47 -8.82 -10.17 -11.81
C LEU A 47 -9.57 -10.22 -10.46
N GLN A 48 -10.61 -11.04 -10.35
CA GLN A 48 -11.33 -11.23 -9.09
C GLN A 48 -10.44 -11.86 -8.01
N ASP A 49 -9.67 -12.89 -8.37
CA ASP A 49 -8.74 -13.56 -7.45
C ASP A 49 -7.65 -12.58 -6.95
N ALA A 50 -7.09 -11.78 -7.86
CA ALA A 50 -6.12 -10.74 -7.50
C ALA A 50 -6.71 -9.68 -6.56
N LYS A 51 -7.95 -9.22 -6.82
CA LYS A 51 -8.66 -8.28 -5.93
C LYS A 51 -8.89 -8.86 -4.55
N LYS A 52 -9.31 -10.12 -4.47
CA LYS A 52 -9.56 -10.84 -3.21
C LYS A 52 -8.28 -10.95 -2.38
N GLU A 53 -7.17 -11.34 -3.00
CA GLU A 53 -5.89 -11.47 -2.29
C GLU A 53 -5.34 -10.12 -1.84
N ALA A 54 -5.46 -9.07 -2.67
CA ALA A 54 -5.09 -7.71 -2.27
C ALA A 54 -5.91 -7.22 -1.06
N GLY A 55 -7.23 -7.49 -1.05
CA GLY A 55 -8.10 -7.20 0.09
C GLY A 55 -7.69 -7.96 1.35
N ARG A 56 -7.38 -9.25 1.22
CA ARG A 56 -6.89 -10.08 2.34
C ARG A 56 -5.61 -9.53 2.95
N ARG A 57 -4.65 -9.11 2.12
CA ARG A 57 -3.38 -8.51 2.57
C ARG A 57 -3.60 -7.18 3.29
N ARG A 58 -4.45 -6.29 2.77
CA ARG A 58 -4.80 -5.02 3.43
C ARG A 58 -5.42 -5.26 4.80
N LEU A 59 -6.35 -6.21 4.89
CA LEU A 59 -7.02 -6.55 6.15
C LEU A 59 -6.05 -7.18 7.15
N ALA A 60 -5.15 -8.06 6.71
CA ALA A 60 -4.10 -8.61 7.56
C ALA A 60 -3.16 -7.52 8.09
N ALA A 61 -2.73 -6.59 7.24
CA ALA A 61 -1.90 -5.46 7.64
C ALA A 61 -2.62 -4.54 8.65
N ALA A 62 -3.90 -4.25 8.43
CA ALA A 62 -4.70 -3.47 9.37
C ALA A 62 -4.86 -4.17 10.73
N LYS A 63 -5.09 -5.49 10.74
CA LYS A 63 -5.14 -6.28 11.97
C LYS A 63 -3.82 -6.25 12.72
N ALA A 64 -2.70 -6.42 12.01
CA ALA A 64 -1.37 -6.34 12.61
C ALA A 64 -1.11 -4.96 13.23
N ARG A 65 -1.47 -3.87 12.54
CA ARG A 65 -1.38 -2.50 13.07
C ARG A 65 -2.24 -2.28 14.32
N LEU A 66 -3.45 -2.83 14.34
CA LEU A 66 -4.34 -2.74 15.51
C LEU A 66 -3.80 -3.55 16.70
N GLN A 67 -3.18 -4.71 16.44
CA GLN A 67 -2.54 -5.50 17.49
C GLN A 67 -1.30 -4.80 18.03
N SER A 68 -0.47 -4.21 17.17
CA SER A 68 0.69 -3.42 17.61
C SER A 68 0.27 -2.16 18.36
N SER A 69 -0.83 -1.50 17.99
CA SER A 69 -1.33 -0.34 18.74
C SER A 69 -1.88 -0.73 20.12
N LYS A 70 -2.46 -1.93 20.26
CA LYS A 70 -2.90 -2.48 21.55
C LYS A 70 -1.74 -2.94 22.44
N ALA A 71 -0.67 -3.46 21.84
CA ALA A 71 0.54 -3.85 22.57
C ALA A 71 1.41 -2.64 22.96
N GLY A 72 1.35 -1.57 22.18
CA GLY A 72 2.07 -0.31 22.38
C GLY A 72 1.32 0.75 23.18
N THR A 73 0.23 0.42 23.88
CA THR A 73 -0.26 1.30 24.95
C THR A 73 0.73 1.22 26.09
N ALA A 74 1.86 1.93 25.94
CA ALA A 74 2.72 2.31 27.04
C ALA A 74 1.83 2.80 28.17
N ALA A 75 2.13 2.36 29.39
CA ALA A 75 1.38 2.70 30.59
C ALA A 75 0.94 4.15 30.49
N VAL A 76 -0.38 4.35 30.38
CA VAL A 76 -0.99 5.67 30.31
C VAL A 76 -0.59 6.33 31.61
N GLU A 77 0.50 7.10 31.56
CA GLU A 77 0.96 7.90 32.68
C GLU A 77 -0.26 8.71 33.07
N ARG A 78 -0.75 8.47 34.29
CA ARG A 78 -1.91 9.15 34.85
C ARG A 78 -1.45 10.57 35.13
N ILE A 79 -1.41 11.36 34.07
CA ILE A 79 -1.14 12.79 34.12
C ILE A 79 -2.35 13.42 34.79
N ASP A 80 -2.11 14.10 35.90
CA ASP A 80 -3.13 14.90 36.56
C ASP A 80 -3.58 15.99 35.59
N PRO A 81 -4.89 16.12 35.29
CA PRO A 81 -5.41 17.19 34.46
C PRO A 81 -4.97 18.59 34.91
N THR A 82 -4.75 18.77 36.21
CA THR A 82 -4.25 20.01 36.82
C THR A 82 -2.82 20.31 36.39
N GLU A 83 -1.95 19.30 36.38
CA GLU A 83 -0.56 19.42 35.96
C GLU A 83 -0.46 19.69 34.45
N ALA A 84 -1.31 19.03 33.65
CA ALA A 84 -1.40 19.29 32.22
C ALA A 84 -1.79 20.74 31.91
N ARG A 85 -2.79 21.29 32.63
CA ARG A 85 -3.21 22.69 32.48
C ARG A 85 -2.09 23.67 32.84
N GLN A 86 -1.37 23.43 33.93
CA GLN A 86 -0.24 24.26 34.35
C GLN A 86 0.90 24.23 33.32
N TYR A 87 1.20 23.07 32.75
CA TYR A 87 2.20 22.92 31.70
C TYR A 87 1.82 23.73 30.45
N ILE A 88 0.58 23.58 29.99
CA ILE A 88 0.07 24.30 28.82
C ILE A 88 0.08 25.81 29.06
N ALA A 89 -0.33 26.27 30.24
CA ALA A 89 -0.30 27.70 30.60
C ALA A 89 1.13 28.26 30.63
N ARG A 90 2.11 27.46 31.04
CA ARG A 90 3.53 27.86 31.01
C ARG A 90 4.07 27.89 29.57
N ALA A 91 3.76 26.87 28.77
CA ALA A 91 4.19 26.76 27.39
C ALA A 91 3.54 27.81 26.46
N ALA A 92 2.30 28.22 26.75
CA ALA A 92 1.63 29.33 26.07
C ALA A 92 2.43 30.64 26.15
N ASN A 93 3.15 30.85 27.25
CA ASN A 93 3.97 32.04 27.49
C ASN A 93 5.41 31.92 26.96
N ASP A 94 5.77 30.79 26.32
CA ASP A 94 7.10 30.56 25.75
C ASP A 94 7.10 30.93 24.25
N GLU A 95 8.19 31.55 23.79
CA GLU A 95 8.38 32.04 22.42
C GLU A 95 8.41 30.92 21.38
N ARG A 96 8.70 29.68 21.82
CA ARG A 96 8.73 28.49 20.96
C ARG A 96 7.34 28.02 20.50
N TYR A 97 6.27 28.54 21.10
CA TYR A 97 4.91 28.14 20.79
C TYR A 97 4.13 29.29 20.13
N THR A 98 3.55 29.01 18.96
CA THR A 98 2.82 29.99 18.14
C THR A 98 1.54 30.47 18.83
N LEU A 99 1.15 31.74 18.60
CA LEU A 99 0.01 32.47 19.19
C LEU A 99 -1.31 31.68 19.40
N VAL A 100 -1.57 30.63 18.60
CA VAL A 100 -2.71 29.71 18.78
C VAL A 100 -2.64 28.95 20.11
N ALA A 101 -1.45 28.63 20.61
CA ALA A 101 -1.21 28.00 21.92
C ALA A 101 -1.59 28.91 23.10
N ARG A 102 -1.58 30.25 22.93
CA ARG A 102 -1.93 31.20 24.00
C ARG A 102 -3.42 31.21 24.33
N GLN A 103 -4.28 30.97 23.35
CA GLN A 103 -5.72 30.91 23.55
C GLN A 103 -6.20 29.55 24.09
N LEU A 104 -5.33 28.54 24.18
CA LEU A 104 -5.69 27.21 24.68
C LEU A 104 -5.81 27.15 26.21
N GLY A 105 -5.31 28.13 26.96
CA GLY A 105 -5.36 28.10 28.43
C GLY A 105 -6.76 28.26 29.03
N GLU A 106 -7.69 28.89 28.31
CA GLU A 106 -9.04 29.21 28.81
C GLU A 106 -10.09 28.30 28.16
N GLY A 107 -10.69 27.39 28.95
CA GLY A 107 -11.85 26.59 28.52
C GLY A 107 -11.58 25.14 28.09
N LEU A 108 -10.36 24.61 28.24
CA LEU A 108 -10.09 23.18 27.97
C LEU A 108 -10.83 22.26 28.96
N SER A 109 -11.43 21.19 28.45
CA SER A 109 -11.88 20.04 29.27
C SER A 109 -10.67 19.26 29.79
N ASP A 110 -10.82 18.53 30.91
CA ASP A 110 -9.74 17.75 31.54
C ASP A 110 -9.10 16.74 30.57
N GLU A 111 -9.93 16.06 29.77
CA GLU A 111 -9.47 15.10 28.76
C GLU A 111 -8.67 15.78 27.65
N GLU A 112 -9.08 16.99 27.27
CA GLU A 112 -8.41 17.76 26.22
C GLU A 112 -7.08 18.33 26.69
N ALA A 113 -6.99 18.76 27.94
CA ALA A 113 -5.74 19.19 28.56
C ALA A 113 -4.72 18.05 28.56
N VAL A 114 -5.11 16.83 28.97
CA VAL A 114 -4.22 15.66 28.96
C VAL A 114 -3.81 15.27 27.54
N ARG A 115 -4.74 15.33 26.57
CA ARG A 115 -4.44 15.05 25.16
C ARG A 115 -3.41 16.03 24.60
N LEU A 116 -3.61 17.33 24.84
CA LEU A 116 -2.74 18.38 24.34
C LEU A 116 -1.35 18.31 24.98
N TYR A 117 -1.28 18.08 26.30
CA TYR A 117 -0.02 17.87 27.01
C TYR A 117 0.81 16.75 26.37
N ARG A 118 0.19 15.60 26.06
CA ARG A 118 0.89 14.48 25.40
C ARG A 118 1.41 14.84 24.02
N GLN A 119 0.62 15.58 23.25
CA GLN A 119 1.02 16.03 21.93
C GLN A 119 2.24 16.96 22.01
N MET A 120 2.24 17.92 22.94
CA MET A 120 3.37 18.82 23.16
C MET A 120 4.63 18.06 23.58
N ARG A 121 4.51 17.14 24.55
CA ARG A 121 5.62 16.27 24.99
C ARG A 121 6.20 15.42 23.85
N SER A 122 5.36 14.87 22.97
CA SER A 122 5.82 14.08 21.83
C SER A 122 6.58 14.92 20.79
N LEU A 123 6.18 16.18 20.60
CA LEU A 123 6.86 17.11 19.68
C LEU A 123 8.23 17.50 20.24
N GLU A 124 8.33 17.76 21.54
CA GLU A 124 9.61 18.06 22.20
C GLU A 124 10.59 16.87 22.13
N GLN A 125 10.10 15.64 22.35
CA GLN A 125 10.94 14.43 22.25
C GLN A 125 11.37 14.14 20.82
N GLY A 126 10.48 14.32 19.84
CA GLY A 126 10.83 14.15 18.43
C GLY A 126 11.81 15.20 17.91
N GLN A 127 11.74 16.45 18.40
CA GLN A 127 12.69 17.51 18.03
C GLN A 127 14.08 17.29 18.60
N SER A 128 14.20 16.68 19.79
CA SER A 128 15.51 16.35 20.38
C SER A 128 16.27 15.24 19.64
N GLU A 129 15.56 14.39 18.88
CA GLU A 129 16.18 13.31 18.10
C GLU A 129 16.72 13.80 16.75
N ASP A 130 16.18 14.89 16.19
CA ASP A 130 16.62 15.47 14.90
C ASP A 130 17.82 16.43 15.03
N GLU A 131 18.22 16.83 16.25
CA GLU A 131 19.36 17.73 16.52
C GLU A 131 20.65 17.03 16.98
N SER A 132 20.74 15.69 16.91
CA SER A 132 21.93 14.90 17.32
C SER A 132 22.75 14.34 16.15
#